data_AF-A0A940TBN6-F1
#
_entry.id   AF-A0A940TBN6-F1
#
_cell.length_a   1.000
_cell.length_b   1.000
_cell.length_c   1.000
_cell.angle_alpha   90.00
_cell.angle_beta   90.00
_cell.angle_gamma   90.00
#
_symmetry.space_group_name_H-M   'P 1'
#
loop_
_entity.id
_entity.type
_entity.pdbx_description
1 polymer ?
#
loop_
_entity_poly.entity_id
_entity_poly.type
_entity_poly.pdbx_seq_one_letter_code
_entity_poly.pdbx_strand_id
1 'polypeptide(L)'
;MDVILICSLAVCAVIISKLFEKGNSDMKFLLTISVVVMLSIRAVAEMSGVFDAISELVDKTEFSGEYIKIMFKALGICLVCRISTDCCKDAGESAIASQIELLCRVSLILISLPLYSSVIEIIVTLIGN
;
A
#
# COMPACT_ATOMS: atom_id res chain seq x y z
N MET A 1 -2.70 -19.74 -1.56
CA MET A 1 -2.08 -20.64 -0.55
C MET A 1 -0.66 -20.16 -0.23
N ASP A 2 -0.38 -18.86 -0.36
CA ASP A 2 0.97 -18.32 -0.40
C ASP A 2 1.32 -17.48 0.83
N VAL A 3 0.33 -16.90 1.53
CA VAL A 3 0.57 -16.03 2.70
C VAL A 3 1.40 -16.73 3.79
N ILE A 4 1.09 -17.99 4.13
CA ILE A 4 1.87 -18.75 5.13
C ILE A 4 3.32 -18.93 4.68
N LEU A 5 3.54 -19.19 3.39
CA LEU A 5 4.86 -19.40 2.81
C LEU A 5 5.66 -18.09 2.78
N ILE A 6 5.01 -17.00 2.37
CA ILE A 6 5.53 -15.61 2.39
C ILE A 6 5.94 -15.21 3.82
N CYS A 7 5.07 -15.45 4.80
CA CYS A 7 5.37 -15.20 6.22
C CYS A 7 6.55 -16.04 6.71
N SER A 8 6.62 -17.32 6.35
CA SER A 8 7.74 -18.19 6.75
C SER A 8 9.08 -17.72 6.16
N LEU A 9 9.07 -17.27 4.89
CA LEU A 9 10.25 -16.78 4.18
C LEU A 9 10.72 -15.44 4.77
N ALA A 10 9.79 -14.58 5.19
CA ALA A 10 10.08 -13.35 5.92
C ALA A 10 10.76 -13.64 7.28
N VAL A 11 10.25 -14.62 8.04
CA VAL A 11 10.87 -15.03 9.31
C VAL A 11 12.29 -15.58 9.09
N CYS A 12 12.49 -16.45 8.09
CA CYS A 12 13.83 -16.95 7.75
C CYS A 12 14.79 -15.82 7.36
N ALA A 13 14.33 -14.86 6.57
CA ALA A 13 15.11 -13.69 6.19
C ALA A 13 15.54 -12.85 7.40
N VAL A 14 14.65 -12.61 8.37
CA VAL A 14 14.98 -11.89 9.61
C VAL A 14 16.04 -12.62 10.43
N ILE A 15 15.96 -13.95 10.52
CA ILE A 15 16.96 -14.78 11.22
C ILE A 15 18.33 -14.66 10.53
N ILE A 16 18.36 -14.70 9.20
CA ILE A 16 19.59 -14.52 8.40
C ILE A 16 20.16 -13.11 8.58
N SER A 17 19.32 -12.07 8.51
CA SER A 17 19.73 -10.67 8.76
C SER A 17 20.35 -10.47 10.13
N LYS A 18 19.86 -11.18 11.16
CA LYS A 18 20.44 -11.16 12.51
C LYS A 18 21.82 -11.84 12.59
N LEU A 19 22.09 -12.83 11.76
CA LEU A 19 23.40 -13.50 11.70
C LEU A 19 24.53 -12.59 11.20
N PHE A 20 24.20 -11.65 10.29
CA PHE A 20 25.17 -10.73 9.68
C PHE A 20 25.41 -9.44 10.48
N GLU A 21 24.71 -9.24 11.60
CA GLU A 21 24.76 -8.03 12.44
C GLU A 21 26.15 -7.77 13.05
N LYS A 22 27.01 -8.80 13.17
CA LYS A 22 28.33 -8.69 13.80
C LYS A 22 29.50 -8.33 12.86
N GLY A 23 29.30 -8.26 11.54
CA GLY A 23 30.42 -8.19 10.59
C GLY A 23 30.31 -7.15 9.47
N ASN A 24 29.12 -6.92 8.89
CA ASN A 24 28.94 -6.00 7.75
C ASN A 24 27.51 -5.42 7.75
N SER A 25 27.34 -4.19 8.27
CA SER A 25 26.03 -3.50 8.31
C SER A 25 25.40 -3.30 6.92
N ASP A 26 26.23 -3.12 5.90
CA ASP A 26 25.77 -2.85 4.53
C ASP A 26 25.11 -4.08 3.89
N MET A 27 25.61 -5.28 4.20
CA MET A 27 25.01 -6.54 3.73
C MET A 27 23.66 -6.81 4.40
N LYS A 28 23.49 -6.43 5.67
CA LYS A 28 22.21 -6.53 6.40
C LYS A 28 21.15 -5.64 5.75
N PHE A 29 21.51 -4.41 5.39
CA PHE A 29 20.60 -3.46 4.76
C PHE A 29 20.16 -3.93 3.36
N LEU A 30 21.10 -4.38 2.53
CA LEU A 30 20.82 -4.96 1.21
C LEU A 30 19.89 -6.18 1.29
N LEU A 31 20.12 -7.06 2.26
CA LEU A 31 19.28 -8.26 2.44
C LEU A 31 17.86 -7.88 2.86
N THR A 32 17.70 -6.96 3.82
CA THR A 32 16.38 -6.46 4.25
C THR A 32 15.61 -5.81 3.09
N ILE A 33 16.25 -4.93 2.31
CA ILE A 33 15.61 -4.31 1.14
C ILE A 33 15.16 -5.39 0.13
N SER A 34 16.01 -6.38 -0.16
CA SER A 34 15.67 -7.43 -1.14
C SER A 34 14.41 -8.20 -0.73
N VAL A 35 14.28 -8.49 0.56
CA VAL A 35 13.15 -9.22 1.14
C VAL A 35 11.89 -8.34 1.11
N VAL A 36 12.01 -7.07 1.52
CA VAL A 36 10.88 -6.12 1.46
C VAL A 36 10.38 -5.95 0.03
N VAL A 37 11.25 -5.83 -0.96
CA VAL A 37 10.88 -5.75 -2.38
C VAL A 37 10.18 -7.02 -2.86
N MET A 38 10.72 -8.21 -2.52
CA MET A 38 10.07 -9.48 -2.87
C MET A 38 8.67 -9.61 -2.27
N LEU A 39 8.51 -9.27 -0.98
CA LEU A 39 7.24 -9.33 -0.27
C LEU A 39 6.22 -8.34 -0.87
N SER A 40 6.66 -7.13 -1.21
CA SER A 40 5.79 -6.10 -1.78
C SER A 40 5.34 -6.41 -3.21
N ILE A 41 6.19 -7.00 -4.05
CA ILE A 41 5.77 -7.51 -5.37
C ILE A 41 4.68 -8.57 -5.23
N ARG A 42 4.82 -9.49 -4.25
CA ARG A 42 3.80 -10.51 -3.99
C ARG A 42 2.48 -9.93 -3.49
N ALA A 43 2.53 -8.93 -2.62
CA ALA A 43 1.33 -8.23 -2.15
C ALA A 43 0.57 -7.56 -3.31
N VAL A 44 1.28 -6.96 -4.26
CA VAL A 44 0.67 -6.39 -5.47
C VAL A 44 0.10 -7.48 -6.39
N ALA A 45 0.76 -8.63 -6.49
CA ALA A 45 0.26 -9.74 -7.31
C ALA A 45 -1.05 -10.32 -6.76
N GLU A 46 -1.23 -10.45 -5.44
CA GLU A 46 -2.51 -10.91 -4.86
C GLU A 46 -3.64 -9.91 -5.08
N MET A 47 -3.30 -8.63 -5.26
CA MET A 47 -4.26 -7.58 -5.56
C MET A 47 -4.96 -7.78 -6.91
N SER A 48 -4.31 -8.41 -7.90
CA SER A 48 -4.91 -8.63 -9.23
C SER A 48 -6.17 -9.50 -9.17
N GLY A 49 -6.19 -10.53 -8.32
CA GLY A 49 -7.37 -11.37 -8.13
C GLY A 49 -8.55 -10.59 -7.52
N VAL A 50 -8.25 -9.57 -6.70
CA VAL A 50 -9.28 -8.67 -6.16
C VAL A 50 -9.81 -7.73 -7.25
N PHE A 51 -8.96 -7.27 -8.16
CA PHE A 51 -9.39 -6.47 -9.31
C PHE A 51 -10.36 -7.24 -10.21
N ASP A 52 -10.04 -8.49 -10.56
CA ASP A 52 -10.88 -9.30 -11.42
C ASP A 52 -12.28 -9.54 -10.80
N ALA A 53 -12.33 -9.85 -9.51
CA ALA A 53 -13.58 -10.04 -8.79
C ALA A 53 -14.40 -8.75 -8.69
N ILE A 54 -13.75 -7.60 -8.47
CA ILE A 54 -14.42 -6.30 -8.41
C ILE A 54 -14.92 -5.88 -9.79
N SER A 55 -14.14 -6.10 -10.86
CA SER A 55 -14.59 -5.83 -12.23
C SER A 55 -15.83 -6.63 -12.60
N GLU A 56 -15.93 -7.90 -12.20
CA GLU A 56 -17.13 -8.71 -12.43
C GLU A 56 -18.35 -8.19 -11.64
N LEU A 57 -18.15 -7.64 -10.45
CA LEU A 57 -19.20 -7.00 -9.65
C LEU A 57 -19.66 -5.67 -10.25
N VAL A 58 -18.72 -4.89 -10.80
CA VAL A 58 -19.02 -3.64 -11.52
C VAL A 58 -19.81 -3.91 -12.78
N ASP A 59 -19.44 -4.91 -13.57
CA ASP A 59 -20.18 -5.23 -14.80
C ASP A 59 -21.64 -5.65 -14.52
N LYS A 60 -21.92 -6.11 -13.30
CA LYS A 60 -23.27 -6.49 -12.84
C LYS A 60 -24.05 -5.35 -12.15
N THR A 61 -23.43 -4.19 -11.95
CA THR A 61 -24.04 -3.05 -11.24
C THR A 61 -23.89 -1.76 -12.07
N GLU A 62 -24.78 -0.78 -11.93
CA GLU A 62 -24.58 0.56 -12.56
C GLU A 62 -23.51 1.40 -11.82
N PHE A 63 -22.56 0.74 -11.15
CA PHE A 63 -21.55 1.41 -10.35
C PHE A 63 -20.52 2.07 -11.26
N SER A 64 -20.27 3.37 -11.09
CA SER A 64 -19.29 4.05 -11.92
C SER A 64 -17.88 3.53 -11.57
N GLY A 65 -17.19 2.98 -12.57
CA GLY A 65 -15.83 2.44 -12.41
C GLY A 65 -14.80 3.48 -11.92
N GLU A 66 -15.16 4.77 -11.96
CA GLU A 66 -14.38 5.87 -11.41
C GLU A 66 -14.16 5.76 -9.89
N TYR A 67 -15.18 5.37 -9.12
CA TYR A 67 -15.06 5.24 -7.66
C TYR A 67 -14.10 4.12 -7.26
N ILE A 68 -14.15 3.00 -7.97
CA ILE A 68 -13.25 1.87 -7.76
C ILE A 68 -11.82 2.24 -8.11
N LYS A 69 -11.63 2.98 -9.21
CA LYS A 69 -10.32 3.51 -9.60
C LYS A 69 -9.74 4.42 -8.51
N ILE A 70 -10.55 5.29 -7.90
CA ILE A 70 -10.14 6.15 -6.78
C ILE A 70 -9.72 5.31 -5.58
N MET A 71 -10.53 4.31 -5.20
CA MET A 71 -10.28 3.44 -4.06
C MET A 71 -8.95 2.68 -4.22
N PHE A 72 -8.72 2.10 -5.39
CA PHE A 72 -7.47 1.38 -5.67
C PHE A 72 -6.25 2.30 -5.74
N LYS A 73 -6.40 3.52 -6.29
CA LYS A 73 -5.33 4.51 -6.30
C LYS A 73 -4.91 4.91 -4.88
N ALA A 74 -5.89 5.08 -3.98
CA ALA A 74 -5.64 5.31 -2.57
C ALA A 74 -4.92 4.13 -1.91
N LEU A 75 -5.36 2.89 -2.16
CA LEU A 75 -4.73 1.70 -1.58
C LEU A 75 -3.27 1.53 -2.06
N GLY A 76 -3.02 1.75 -3.35
CA GLY A 76 -1.68 1.68 -3.93
C GLY A 76 -0.72 2.72 -3.32
N ILE A 77 -1.18 3.95 -3.11
CA ILE A 77 -0.38 5.00 -2.45
C ILE A 77 -0.07 4.61 -1.01
N CYS A 78 -1.05 4.12 -0.25
CA CYS A 78 -0.83 3.62 1.11
C CYS A 78 0.24 2.54 1.16
N LEU A 79 0.18 1.57 0.24
CA LEU A 79 1.13 0.47 0.19
C LEU A 79 2.56 0.99 -0.03
N VAL A 80 2.75 1.82 -1.07
CA VAL A 80 4.08 2.35 -1.43
C VAL A 80 4.64 3.26 -0.33
N CYS A 81 3.80 4.12 0.26
CA CYS A 81 4.22 4.98 1.36
C CYS A 81 4.59 4.15 2.59
N ARG A 82 3.82 3.13 2.94
CA ARG A 82 4.10 2.23 4.08
C ARG A 82 5.47 1.55 3.92
N ILE A 83 5.70 0.94 2.76
CA ILE A 83 6.98 0.27 2.45
C ILE A 83 8.13 1.26 2.54
N SER A 84 7.98 2.44 1.93
CA SER A 84 9.03 3.48 1.95
C SER A 84 9.32 3.97 3.37
N THR A 85 8.29 4.21 4.18
CA THR A 85 8.42 4.62 5.59
C THR A 85 9.14 3.55 6.41
N ASP A 86 8.75 2.28 6.27
CA ASP A 86 9.34 1.18 7.03
C ASP A 86 10.82 0.96 6.62
N CYS A 87 11.14 1.04 5.32
CA CYS A 87 12.53 1.03 4.83
C CYS A 87 13.36 2.18 5.40
N CYS A 88 12.83 3.41 5.44
CA CYS A 88 13.52 4.56 6.02
C CYS A 88 13.72 4.42 7.53
N LYS A 89 12.76 3.84 8.25
CA LYS A 89 12.90 3.54 9.70
C LYS A 89 13.98 2.49 9.95
N ASP A 90 14.01 1.43 9.13
CA ASP A 90 15.02 0.37 9.23
C ASP A 90 16.43 0.87 8.89
N ALA A 91 16.55 1.91 8.06
CA ALA A 91 17.80 2.61 7.78
C ALA A 91 18.26 3.55 8.92
N GLY A 92 17.43 3.78 9.94
CA GLY A 92 17.66 4.77 11.01
C GLY A 92 17.18 6.20 10.67
N GLU A 93 16.67 6.43 9.46
CA GLU A 93 16.23 7.74 8.94
C GLU A 93 14.77 8.06 9.32
N SER A 94 14.52 8.19 10.62
CA SER A 94 13.15 8.42 11.15
C SER A 94 12.55 9.76 10.71
N ALA A 95 13.37 10.79 10.47
CA ALA A 95 12.91 12.09 10.01
C ALA A 95 12.30 12.00 8.60
N ILE A 96 12.97 11.28 7.68
CA ILE A 96 12.49 11.05 6.32
C ILE A 96 11.22 10.20 6.34
N ALA A 97 11.19 9.15 7.15
CA ALA A 97 10.02 8.29 7.31
C ALA A 97 8.77 9.07 7.74
N SER A 98 8.92 10.02 8.66
CA SER A 98 7.83 10.90 9.12
C SER A 98 7.30 11.82 8.01
N GLN A 99 8.19 12.35 7.16
CA GLN A 99 7.79 13.16 6.01
C GLN A 99 7.02 12.34 4.96
N ILE A 100 7.42 11.10 4.73
CA ILE A 100 6.70 10.17 3.83
C ILE A 100 5.30 9.88 4.37
N GLU A 101 5.15 9.64 5.67
CA GLU A 101 3.83 9.44 6.29
C GLU A 101 2.93 10.67 6.13
N LEU A 102 3.49 11.87 6.33
CA LEU A 102 2.75 13.12 6.17
C LEU A 102 2.29 13.31 4.72
N LEU A 103 3.19 13.10 3.75
CA LEU A 103 2.87 13.16 2.33
C LEU A 103 1.79 12.15 1.93
N CYS A 104 1.85 10.94 2.47
CA CYS A 104 0.83 9.91 2.24
C CYS A 104 -0.55 10.40 2.68
N ARG A 105 -0.67 10.94 3.90
CA ARG A 105 -1.95 11.43 4.44
C ARG A 105 -2.51 12.59 3.61
N VAL A 106 -1.66 13.54 3.23
CA VAL A 106 -2.07 14.66 2.35
C VAL A 106 -2.54 14.15 0.99
N SER A 107 -1.84 13.19 0.40
CA SER A 107 -2.20 12.61 -0.91
C SER A 107 -3.54 11.87 -0.86
N LEU A 108 -3.83 11.16 0.23
CA LEU A 108 -5.12 10.50 0.43
C LEU A 108 -6.27 11.50 0.51
N ILE A 109 -6.09 12.60 1.26
CA ILE A 109 -7.08 13.68 1.32
C ILE A 109 -7.34 14.22 -0.08
N LEU A 110 -6.29 14.54 -0.84
CA LEU A 110 -6.41 15.06 -2.21
C LEU A 110 -7.15 14.11 -3.16
N ILE A 111 -6.91 12.80 -3.05
CA ILE A 111 -7.61 11.80 -3.87
C ILE A 111 -9.07 11.61 -3.46
N SER A 112 -9.40 11.86 -2.19
CA SER A 112 -10.78 11.75 -1.69
C SER A 112 -11.65 12.97 -2.00
N LEU A 113 -11.09 14.11 -2.41
CA LEU A 113 -11.85 15.32 -2.81
C LEU A 113 -13.02 15.05 -3.77
N PRO A 114 -12.83 14.36 -4.92
CA PRO A 114 -13.92 14.06 -5.84
C PRO A 114 -15.06 13.26 -5.20
N LEU A 115 -14.76 12.37 -4.25
CA LEU A 115 -15.79 11.63 -3.52
C LEU A 115 -16.66 12.57 -2.69
N TYR A 116 -16.05 13.51 -1.98
CA TYR A 116 -16.78 14.51 -1.20
C TYR A 116 -17.65 15.41 -2.10
N SER A 117 -17.14 15.82 -3.26
CA SER A 117 -17.91 16.60 -4.24
C SER A 117 -19.15 15.84 -4.71
N SER A 118 -19.01 14.56 -5.08
CA SER A 118 -20.17 13.74 -5.49
C SER A 118 -21.21 13.61 -4.37
N VAL A 119 -20.77 13.40 -3.13
CA VAL A 119 -21.70 13.28 -1.98
C VAL A 119 -22.45 14.59 -1.75
N ILE A 120 -21.77 15.74 -1.81
CA ILE A 120 -22.40 17.05 -1.66
C ILE A 120 -23.42 17.29 -2.78
N GLU A 121 -23.09 16.95 -4.02
CA GLU A 121 -23.99 17.10 -5.17
C GLU A 121 -25.28 16.29 -4.98
N ILE A 122 -25.17 15.02 -4.57
CA ILE A 122 -26.34 14.18 -4.27
C ILE A 122 -27.20 14.80 -3.17
N ILE A 123 -26.60 15.33 -2.09
CA ILE A 123 -27.33 16.00 -1.01
C ILE A 123 -28.07 17.23 -1.53
N VAL A 124 -27.42 18.06 -2.35
CA VAL A 124 -28.03 19.26 -2.93
C VAL A 124 -29.19 18.89 -3.86
N THR A 125 -29.05 17.85 -4.68
CA THR A 125 -30.13 17.35 -5.55
C THR A 125 -31.32 16.83 -4.74
N LEU A 126 -31.08 16.18 -3.60
CA LEU A 126 -32.13 15.67 -2.72
C LEU A 126 -32.86 16.75 -1.91
N ILE A 127 -32.19 17.87 -1.60
CA ILE A 127 -32.79 19.01 -0.86
C ILE A 127 -33.44 20.03 -1.81
N GLY A 128 -32.94 20.17 -3.03
CA GLY A 128 -33.41 21.12 -4.04
C GLY A 128 -34.62 20.66 -4.87
N ASN A 129 -35.22 19.54 -4.51
CA ASN A 129 -36.45 18.97 -5.09
C ASN A 129 -37.41 18.58 -3.95
#